data_AF-A0A3C0UGS2-F1
#
_entry.id   AF-A0A3C0UGS2-F1
#
_cell.length_a   1.000
_cell.length_b   1.000
_cell.length_c   1.000
_cell.angle_alpha   90.00
_cell.angle_beta   90.00
_cell.angle_gamma   90.00
#
_symmetry.space_group_name_H-M   'P 1'
#
loop_
_entity.id
_entity.type
_entity.pdbx_description
1 polymer ?
#
loop_
_entity_poly.entity_id
_entity_poly.type
_entity_poly.pdbx_seq_one_letter_code
_entity_poly.pdbx_strand_id
1 'polypeptide(L)'
;MHASELRPDNLKQAYQSAYTKACEDFQRWNPVDMAASSGTSFACATSTFSIVYAGQGYQVSFPSGEVVYADRNDAVPVTEKIILLHYLIRASGQTIANSWISFKEIPVVGMLYLEPF
;
A
#
# COMPACT_ATOMS: atom_id res chain seq x y z
N MET A 1 -4.91 26.48 -19.22
CA MET A 1 -4.28 25.46 -18.35
C MET A 1 -4.11 24.20 -19.18
N HIS A 2 -2.91 23.98 -19.73
CA HIS A 2 -2.62 22.77 -20.50
C HIS A 2 -2.46 21.61 -19.52
N ALA A 3 -3.38 20.65 -19.56
CA ALA A 3 -3.12 19.33 -19.00
C ALA A 3 -1.90 18.78 -19.73
N SER A 4 -0.76 18.75 -19.05
CA SER A 4 0.46 18.17 -19.58
C SER A 4 0.18 16.69 -19.84
N GLU A 5 0.14 16.31 -21.11
CA GLU A 5 0.07 14.91 -21.55
C GLU A 5 1.14 14.10 -20.79
N LEU A 6 0.70 13.16 -19.97
CA LEU A 6 1.57 12.31 -19.16
C LEU A 6 2.32 11.35 -20.08
N ARG A 7 3.55 11.73 -20.46
CA ARG A 7 4.46 10.83 -21.19
C ARG A 7 4.86 9.65 -20.30
N PRO A 8 5.06 8.43 -20.86
CA PRO A 8 5.39 7.23 -20.07
C PRO A 8 6.60 7.38 -19.14
N ASP A 9 7.63 8.11 -19.58
CA ASP A 9 8.85 8.34 -18.79
C ASP A 9 8.59 9.23 -17.56
N ASN A 10 7.70 10.21 -17.68
CA ASN A 10 7.30 11.09 -16.56
C ASN A 10 6.53 10.30 -15.50
N LEU A 11 5.74 9.31 -15.90
CA LEU A 11 5.01 8.43 -14.98
C LEU A 11 5.96 7.58 -14.17
N LYS A 12 6.97 6.97 -14.82
CA LYS A 12 7.98 6.16 -14.12
C LYS A 12 8.71 6.99 -13.06
N GLN A 13 9.11 8.21 -13.39
CA GLN A 13 9.76 9.11 -12.44
C GLN A 13 8.83 9.52 -11.29
N ALA A 14 7.57 9.83 -11.59
CA ALA A 14 6.58 10.16 -10.56
C ALA A 14 6.35 9.01 -9.57
N TYR A 15 6.25 7.77 -10.05
CA TYR A 15 6.13 6.61 -9.16
C TYR A 15 7.37 6.39 -8.31
N GLN A 16 8.58 6.58 -8.86
CA GLN A 16 9.80 6.49 -8.05
C GLN A 16 9.83 7.57 -6.95
N SER A 17 9.45 8.81 -7.26
CA SER A 17 9.33 9.87 -6.25
C SER A 17 8.29 9.53 -5.17
N ALA A 18 7.14 8.98 -5.56
CA ALA A 18 6.11 8.54 -4.62
C ALA A 18 6.59 7.39 -3.73
N TYR A 19 7.37 6.46 -4.27
CA TYR A 19 7.97 5.37 -3.49
C TYR A 19 9.02 5.89 -2.50
N THR A 20 9.94 6.77 -2.94
CA THR A 20 10.91 7.42 -2.04
C THR A 20 10.20 8.13 -0.88
N LYS A 21 9.14 8.89 -1.20
CA LYS A 21 8.35 9.58 -0.18
C LYS A 21 7.68 8.61 0.80
N ALA A 22 7.15 7.49 0.29
CA ALA A 22 6.56 6.45 1.14
C ALA A 22 7.59 5.82 2.08
N CYS A 23 8.82 5.54 1.62
CA CYS A 23 9.91 5.05 2.47
C CYS A 23 10.29 6.08 3.55
N GLU A 24 10.39 7.36 3.18
CA GLU A 24 10.71 8.44 4.12
C GLU A 24 9.67 8.63 5.22
N ASP A 25 8.40 8.40 4.90
CA ASP A 25 7.31 8.45 5.87
C ASP A 25 7.29 7.17 6.70
N PHE A 26 7.44 6.00 6.07
CA PHE A 26 7.46 4.68 6.70
C PHE A 26 8.45 4.58 7.87
N GLN A 27 9.68 5.03 7.67
CA GLN A 27 10.73 4.98 8.70
C GLN A 27 10.43 5.83 9.97
N ARG A 28 9.44 6.74 9.91
CA ARG A 28 9.09 7.61 11.04
C ARG A 28 8.11 6.96 12.01
N TRP A 29 7.51 5.83 11.64
CA TRP A 29 6.52 5.14 12.44
C TRP A 29 7.12 4.04 13.32
N ASN A 30 6.41 3.68 14.38
CA ASN A 30 6.75 2.52 15.20
C ASN A 30 6.28 1.24 14.49
N PRO A 31 7.17 0.26 14.24
CA PRO A 31 6.78 -0.94 13.51
C PRO A 31 5.80 -1.84 14.25
N VAL A 32 5.79 -1.82 15.59
CA VAL A 32 4.84 -2.57 16.41
C VAL A 32 3.43 -1.98 16.28
N ASP A 33 3.31 -0.66 16.30
CA ASP A 33 2.02 0.03 16.13
C ASP A 33 1.47 -0.14 14.70
N MET A 34 2.35 -0.09 13.70
CA MET A 34 1.99 -0.38 12.31
C MET A 34 1.49 -1.83 12.15
N ALA A 35 2.18 -2.81 12.74
CA ALA A 35 1.76 -4.21 12.70
C ALA A 35 0.37 -4.39 13.33
N ALA A 36 0.16 -3.81 14.51
CA ALA A 36 -1.13 -3.87 15.22
C ALA A 36 -2.26 -3.21 14.40
N SER A 37 -2.01 -2.03 13.83
CA SER A 37 -3.04 -1.27 13.11
C SER A 37 -3.37 -1.85 11.72
N SER A 38 -2.38 -2.49 11.08
CA SER A 38 -2.56 -3.15 9.79
C SER A 38 -2.99 -4.61 9.91
N GLY A 39 -2.94 -5.21 11.10
CA GLY A 39 -3.17 -6.65 11.25
C GLY A 39 -2.09 -7.52 10.58
N THR A 40 -0.91 -6.95 10.33
CA THR A 40 0.25 -7.68 9.79
C THR A 40 1.16 -8.18 10.90
N SER A 41 1.98 -9.19 10.62
CA SER A 41 2.99 -9.66 11.58
C SER A 41 4.31 -8.94 11.37
N PHE A 42 4.94 -8.49 12.45
CA PHE A 42 6.29 -7.92 12.44
C PHE A 42 7.27 -8.78 13.23
N ALA A 43 8.35 -9.22 12.57
CA ALA A 43 9.41 -10.01 13.17
C ALA A 43 10.53 -9.09 13.68
N CYS A 44 10.61 -8.87 14.99
CA CYS A 44 11.63 -8.00 15.58
C CYS A 44 13.08 -8.47 15.35
N ALA A 45 13.29 -9.80 15.20
CA ALA A 45 14.63 -10.35 14.99
C ALA A 45 15.24 -9.97 13.63
N THR A 46 14.40 -9.81 12.60
CA THR A 46 14.82 -9.47 11.24
C THR A 46 14.37 -8.05 10.83
N SER A 47 13.61 -7.37 11.68
CA SER A 47 12.95 -6.10 11.39
C SER A 47 12.11 -6.16 10.10
N THR A 48 11.24 -7.17 9.98
CA THR A 48 10.52 -7.44 8.73
C THR A 48 9.02 -7.62 8.96
N PHE A 49 8.20 -7.01 8.11
CA PHE A 49 6.77 -7.28 8.02
C PHE A 49 6.49 -8.43 7.07
N SER A 50 5.49 -9.27 7.38
CA SER A 50 4.94 -10.25 6.43
C SER A 50 3.52 -9.85 6.04
N ILE A 51 3.26 -9.73 4.74
CA ILE A 51 2.00 -9.22 4.20
C ILE A 51 1.52 -10.13 3.08
N VAL A 52 0.22 -10.43 3.05
CA VAL A 52 -0.44 -11.08 1.91
C VAL A 52 -1.25 -10.04 1.15
N TYR A 53 -0.95 -9.84 -0.12
CA TYR A 53 -1.65 -8.92 -1.00
C TYR A 53 -2.04 -9.66 -2.28
N ALA A 54 -3.33 -9.63 -2.62
CA ALA A 54 -3.89 -10.33 -3.79
C ALA A 54 -3.51 -11.84 -3.86
N GLY A 55 -3.41 -12.51 -2.72
CA GLY A 55 -3.01 -13.92 -2.63
C GLY A 55 -1.51 -14.19 -2.73
N GLN A 56 -0.69 -13.15 -2.91
CA GLN A 56 0.77 -13.21 -3.00
C GLN A 56 1.40 -12.75 -1.68
N GLY A 57 2.44 -13.46 -1.22
CA GLY A 57 3.18 -13.12 0.00
C GLY A 57 4.34 -12.15 -0.26
N TYR A 58 4.52 -11.19 0.63
CA TYR A 58 5.56 -10.18 0.58
C TYR A 58 6.25 -10.00 1.94
N GLN A 59 7.50 -9.58 1.88
CA GLN A 59 8.27 -9.12 3.02
C GLN A 59 8.65 -7.66 2.85
N VAL A 60 8.46 -6.85 3.89
CA VAL A 60 8.86 -5.44 3.92
C VAL A 60 9.87 -5.19 5.03
N SER A 61 11.06 -4.76 4.66
CA SER A 61 12.15 -4.47 5.60
C SER A 61 11.97 -3.11 6.26
N PHE A 62 12.05 -3.05 7.58
CA PHE A 62 12.05 -1.82 8.36
C PHE A 62 13.49 -1.47 8.81
N PRO A 63 13.91 -0.20 8.72
CA PRO A 63 13.14 0.98 8.31
C PRO A 63 13.18 1.30 6.80
N SER A 64 13.89 0.50 5.97
CA SER A 64 14.16 0.88 4.57
C SER A 64 12.91 0.99 3.68
N GLY A 65 11.85 0.23 4.00
CA GLY A 65 10.67 0.08 3.16
C GLY A 65 10.93 -0.77 1.92
N GLU A 66 12.06 -1.49 1.87
CA GLU A 66 12.34 -2.42 0.78
C GLU A 66 11.34 -3.57 0.80
N VAL A 67 10.78 -3.87 -0.38
CA VAL A 67 9.78 -4.91 -0.56
C VAL A 67 10.31 -5.99 -1.48
N VAL A 68 10.20 -7.23 -1.02
CA VAL A 68 10.51 -8.45 -1.78
C VAL A 68 9.33 -9.41 -1.73
N TYR A 69 9.24 -10.31 -2.71
CA TYR A 69 8.32 -11.43 -2.62
C TYR A 69 8.82 -12.44 -1.57
N ALA A 70 7.89 -13.11 -0.89
CA ALA A 70 8.24 -14.11 0.11
C ALA A 70 8.73 -15.43 -0.50
N ASP A 71 8.39 -15.70 -1.76
CA ASP A 71 8.56 -17.01 -2.43
C ASP A 71 9.49 -16.98 -3.66
N ARG A 72 9.89 -15.79 -4.13
CA ARG A 72 10.70 -15.61 -5.34
C ARG A 72 11.61 -14.39 -5.25
N ASN A 73 12.61 -14.35 -6.12
CA ASN A 73 13.62 -13.28 -6.14
C ASN A 73 13.42 -12.25 -7.27
N ASP A 74 12.19 -12.15 -7.79
CA ASP A 74 11.86 -11.19 -8.84
C ASP A 74 11.70 -9.77 -8.29
N ALA A 75 11.92 -8.78 -9.15
CA ALA A 75 11.69 -7.38 -8.78
C ALA A 75 10.19 -7.11 -8.57
N VAL A 76 9.83 -6.62 -7.38
CA VAL A 76 8.46 -6.16 -7.09
C VAL A 76 8.17 -4.85 -7.84
N PRO A 77 7.05 -4.74 -8.58
CA PRO A 77 6.66 -3.51 -9.24
C PRO A 77 6.54 -2.33 -8.26
N VAL A 78 7.02 -1.14 -8.66
CA VAL A 78 7.04 0.06 -7.79
C VAL A 78 5.66 0.40 -7.23
N THR A 79 4.59 0.20 -8.01
CA THR A 79 3.21 0.46 -7.59
C THR A 79 2.80 -0.44 -6.43
N GLU A 80 3.15 -1.72 -6.46
CA GLU A 80 2.89 -2.65 -5.35
C GLU A 80 3.66 -2.25 -4.10
N LYS A 81 4.93 -1.85 -4.27
CA LYS A 81 5.72 -1.33 -3.14
C LYS A 81 5.05 -0.13 -2.47
N ILE A 82 4.57 0.82 -3.28
CA ILE A 82 3.85 2.00 -2.79
C ILE A 82 2.58 1.60 -2.03
N ILE A 83 1.77 0.69 -2.58
CA ILE A 83 0.53 0.23 -1.95
C ILE A 83 0.81 -0.41 -0.60
N LEU A 84 1.80 -1.32 -0.52
CA LEU A 84 2.15 -2.03 0.70
C LEU A 84 2.67 -1.07 1.79
N LEU A 85 3.53 -0.12 1.42
CA LEU A 85 4.00 0.89 2.38
C LEU A 85 2.85 1.79 2.87
N HIS A 86 1.99 2.27 1.97
CA HIS A 86 0.85 3.09 2.37
C HIS A 86 -0.14 2.34 3.25
N TYR A 87 -0.32 1.04 2.99
CA TYR A 87 -1.14 0.21 3.85
C TYR A 87 -0.58 0.15 5.27
N LEU A 88 0.71 -0.13 5.45
CA LEU A 88 1.34 -0.15 6.78
C LEU A 88 1.26 1.20 7.50
N ILE A 89 1.47 2.31 6.78
CA ILE A 89 1.48 3.67 7.33
C ILE A 89 0.07 4.16 7.69
N ARG A 90 -0.95 3.81 6.88
CA ARG A 90 -2.28 4.43 6.95
C ARG A 90 -3.35 3.53 7.54
N ALA A 91 -3.07 2.26 7.80
CA ALA A 91 -4.03 1.38 8.43
C ALA A 91 -4.44 1.95 9.80
N SER A 92 -5.75 2.05 10.02
CA SER A 92 -6.32 2.70 11.20
C SER A 92 -6.59 1.75 12.37
N GLY A 93 -6.33 0.45 12.21
CA GLY A 93 -6.66 -0.57 13.23
C GLY A 93 -8.16 -0.86 13.38
N GLN A 94 -9.01 -0.28 12.53
CA GLN A 94 -10.44 -0.54 12.60
C GLN A 94 -10.76 -1.96 12.15
N THR A 95 -11.53 -2.67 12.96
CA THR A 95 -12.06 -3.98 12.61
C THR A 95 -13.08 -3.85 11.48
N ILE A 96 -13.22 -4.91 10.68
CA ILE A 96 -14.30 -5.02 9.70
C ILE A 96 -15.63 -4.84 10.45
N ALA A 97 -16.46 -3.89 10.01
CA ALA A 97 -17.72 -3.54 10.67
C ALA A 97 -18.76 -4.68 10.66
N ASN A 98 -18.48 -5.77 9.94
CA ASN A 98 -19.32 -6.95 9.78
C ASN A 98 -20.76 -6.64 9.31
N SER A 99 -20.91 -5.53 8.57
CA SER A 99 -22.14 -5.11 7.92
C SER A 99 -21.91 -5.05 6.41
N TRP A 100 -22.90 -5.52 5.65
CA TRP A 100 -22.91 -5.37 4.21
C TRP A 100 -23.39 -3.97 3.87
N ILE A 101 -22.59 -3.24 3.09
CA ILE A 101 -23.02 -1.99 2.45
C ILE A 101 -23.35 -2.27 1.00
N SER A 102 -24.40 -1.62 0.50
CA SER A 102 -24.68 -1.56 -0.94
C SER A 102 -23.66 -0.65 -1.62
N PHE A 103 -23.47 -0.84 -2.92
CA PHE A 103 -22.57 0.00 -3.72
C PHE A 103 -22.92 1.50 -3.64
N LYS A 104 -24.20 1.84 -3.44
CA LYS A 104 -24.71 3.21 -3.29
C LYS A 104 -24.19 3.93 -2.05
N GLU A 105 -23.78 3.18 -1.05
CA GLU A 105 -23.33 3.71 0.24
C GLU A 105 -21.82 3.98 0.27
N ILE A 106 -21.08 3.64 -0.81
CA ILE A 106 -19.67 3.98 -0.96
C ILE A 106 -19.55 5.49 -1.23
N PRO A 107 -18.92 6.27 -0.32
CA PRO A 107 -18.76 7.70 -0.49
C PRO A 107 -18.00 8.04 -1.78
N VAL A 108 -18.45 9.06 -2.50
CA VAL A 108 -17.82 9.64 -3.71
C VAL A 108 -17.83 8.72 -4.95
N VAL A 109 -17.55 7.44 -4.82
CA VAL A 109 -17.39 6.50 -5.95
C VAL A 109 -18.68 5.77 -6.28
N GLY A 110 -19.58 5.57 -5.29
CA GLY A 110 -20.83 4.84 -5.48
C GLY A 110 -21.70 5.40 -6.61
N MET A 111 -21.71 6.72 -6.80
CA MET A 111 -22.51 7.39 -7.84
C MET A 111 -21.99 7.17 -9.25
N LEU A 112 -20.68 6.92 -9.44
CA LEU A 112 -20.08 6.75 -10.77
C LEU A 112 -20.48 5.44 -11.47
N TYR A 113 -20.96 4.45 -10.73
CA TYR A 113 -21.37 3.15 -11.28
C TYR A 113 -22.90 2.95 -11.28
N LEU A 114 -23.66 3.99 -10.95
CA LEU A 114 -25.13 3.95 -10.94
C LEU A 114 -25.75 4.50 -12.22
N GLU A 115 -24.95 5.03 -13.15
CA GLU A 115 -25.46 5.40 -14.47
C GLU A 115 -25.70 4.13 -15.32
N PRO A 116 -26.93 3.90 -15.80
CA PRO A 116 -27.18 2.87 -16.79
C PRO A 116 -26.60 3.32 -18.14
N PHE A 117 -25.90 2.42 -18.83
CA PHE A 117 -25.51 2.59 -20.23
C PHE A 117 -26.72 2.74 -21.15
#